data_AF-A0A965FX87-F1
#
_entry.id   AF-A0A965FX87-F1
#
_cell.length_a   1.000
_cell.length_b   1.000
_cell.length_c   1.000
_cell.angle_alpha   90.00
_cell.angle_beta   90.00
_cell.angle_gamma   90.00
#
_symmetry.space_group_name_H-M   'P 1'
#
loop_
_entity.id
_entity.type
_entity.pdbx_description
1 polymer ?
#
loop_
_entity_poly.entity_id
_entity_poly.type
_entity_poly.pdbx_seq_one_letter_code
_entity_poly.pdbx_strand_id
1 'polypeptide(L)'
;PADALVGGKGTLASVDAVRTVGSYWPYATTLFDYVRRAMPVNAPMSLSNDDVYAVTAYMLNINGIVPADSVMNAQSLPQVNMPNRGGFVDVSRK
;
A
#
# COMPACT_ATOMS: atom_id res chain seq x y z
N PRO A 1 -9.84 -4.57 17.34
CA PRO A 1 -9.92 -3.40 16.43
C PRO A 1 -9.11 -3.69 15.16
N ALA A 2 -9.59 -3.31 13.98
CA ALA A 2 -8.78 -3.37 12.76
C ALA A 2 -7.77 -2.21 12.77
N ASP A 3 -6.53 -2.49 12.36
CA ASP A 3 -5.50 -1.46 12.26
C ASP A 3 -5.85 -0.40 11.21
N ALA A 4 -5.31 0.81 11.39
CA ALA A 4 -5.55 1.91 10.46
C ALA A 4 -4.86 1.68 9.11
N LEU A 5 -5.59 1.92 8.03
CA LEU A 5 -5.09 1.79 6.65
C LEU A 5 -4.55 3.10 6.06
N VAL A 6 -4.86 4.22 6.71
CA VAL A 6 -4.54 5.59 6.27
C VAL A 6 -3.99 6.40 7.45
N GLY A 7 -3.07 7.31 7.18
CA GLY A 7 -2.51 8.24 8.16
C GLY A 7 -1.09 7.87 8.59
N GLY A 8 -0.53 8.61 9.53
CA GLY A 8 0.81 8.36 10.07
C GLY A 8 1.98 8.87 9.23
N LYS A 9 1.74 9.59 8.13
CA LYS A 9 2.81 10.27 7.38
C LYS A 9 3.57 11.23 8.31
N GLY A 10 4.90 11.14 8.30
CA GLY A 10 5.78 11.95 9.15
C GLY A 10 5.93 11.46 10.59
N THR A 11 5.17 10.45 11.03
CA THR A 11 5.21 9.97 12.43
C THR A 11 6.30 8.92 12.69
N LEU A 12 6.93 8.37 11.64
CA LEU A 12 7.83 7.20 11.75
C LEU A 12 9.05 7.42 12.64
N ALA A 13 9.50 8.67 12.82
CA ALA A 13 10.63 9.01 13.67
C ALA A 13 10.24 9.27 15.15
N SER A 14 8.95 9.24 15.47
CA SER A 14 8.43 9.51 16.82
C SER A 14 8.17 8.21 17.60
N VAL A 15 8.01 8.34 18.91
CA VAL A 15 7.61 7.22 19.80
C VAL A 15 6.21 6.70 19.47
N ASP A 16 5.34 7.56 18.94
CA ASP A 16 3.96 7.25 18.56
C ASP A 16 3.82 7.00 17.05
N ALA A 17 4.76 6.25 16.48
CA ALA A 17 4.79 5.97 15.05
C ALA A 17 3.54 5.18 14.60
N VAL A 18 2.77 5.77 13.68
CA VAL A 18 1.59 5.14 13.09
C VAL A 18 1.96 4.53 11.74
N ARG A 19 2.00 3.20 11.68
CA ARG A 19 2.39 2.42 10.49
C ARG A 19 1.17 2.00 9.70
N THR A 20 1.01 2.60 8.52
CA THR A 20 -0.08 2.31 7.59
C THR A 20 0.49 2.02 6.20
N VAL A 21 -0.39 1.73 5.24
CA VAL A 21 -0.01 1.57 3.83
C VAL A 21 0.70 2.83 3.32
N GLY A 22 0.17 4.02 3.61
CA GLY A 22 0.74 5.26 3.09
C GLY A 22 1.92 5.83 3.87
N SER A 23 2.09 5.45 5.14
CA SER A 23 3.23 5.92 5.94
C SER A 23 4.45 4.99 5.86
N TYR A 24 4.25 3.68 5.83
CA TYR A 24 5.32 2.72 6.10
C TYR A 24 5.69 1.85 4.89
N TRP A 25 4.73 1.43 4.06
CA TRP A 25 5.00 0.42 3.03
C TRP A 25 5.86 0.98 1.89
N PRO A 26 6.91 0.25 1.42
CA PRO A 26 7.83 0.75 0.40
C PRO A 26 7.34 0.53 -1.03
N TYR A 27 6.42 -0.40 -1.27
CA TYR A 27 5.98 -0.77 -2.62
C TYR A 27 4.45 -0.90 -2.72
N ALA A 28 3.87 -0.27 -3.75
CA ALA A 28 2.45 -0.40 -4.07
C ALA A 28 2.10 -1.81 -4.58
N THR A 29 3.06 -2.53 -5.18
CA THR A 29 2.88 -3.92 -5.62
C THR A 29 2.68 -4.88 -4.45
N THR A 30 3.27 -4.61 -3.28
CA THR A 30 3.01 -5.39 -2.07
C THR A 30 1.57 -5.23 -1.61
N LEU A 31 1.00 -4.02 -1.72
CA LEU A 31 -0.42 -3.79 -1.42
C LEU A 31 -1.32 -4.61 -2.34
N PHE A 32 -1.05 -4.59 -3.65
CA PHE A 32 -1.79 -5.40 -4.62
C PHE A 32 -1.72 -6.89 -4.31
N ASP A 33 -0.52 -7.43 -4.04
CA ASP A 33 -0.35 -8.85 -3.74
C ASP A 33 -1.09 -9.24 -2.45
N TYR A 34 -1.03 -8.39 -1.42
CA TYR A 34 -1.76 -8.59 -0.18
C TYR A 34 -3.27 -8.57 -0.38
N VAL A 35 -3.81 -7.58 -1.11
CA VAL A 35 -5.24 -7.51 -1.43
C VAL A 35 -5.68 -8.76 -2.20
N ARG A 36 -4.91 -9.19 -3.20
CA ARG A 36 -5.22 -10.38 -4.01
C ARG A 36 -5.26 -11.67 -3.19
N ARG A 37 -4.29 -11.86 -2.30
CA ARG A 37 -4.08 -13.15 -1.63
C ARG A 37 -4.79 -13.28 -0.29
N ALA A 38 -4.98 -12.17 0.42
CA ALA A 38 -5.43 -12.18 1.81
C ALA A 38 -6.74 -11.41 2.02
N MET A 39 -7.23 -10.66 1.03
CA MET A 39 -8.47 -9.90 1.15
C MET A 39 -9.56 -10.39 0.18
N PRO A 40 -10.86 -10.23 0.57
CA PRO A 40 -11.33 -9.93 1.92
C PRO A 40 -10.99 -11.05 2.92
N VAL A 41 -10.84 -10.71 4.21
CA VAL A 41 -10.41 -11.68 5.25
C VAL A 41 -11.31 -12.91 5.33
N ASN A 42 -12.62 -12.74 5.07
CA ASN A 42 -13.61 -13.82 5.08
C ASN A 42 -13.71 -14.59 3.74
N ALA A 43 -13.07 -14.10 2.68
CA ALA A 43 -13.08 -14.73 1.36
C ALA A 43 -11.78 -14.40 0.58
N PRO A 44 -10.61 -14.88 1.03
CA PRO A 44 -9.35 -14.61 0.33
C PRO A 44 -9.39 -15.09 -1.13
N MET A 45 -8.71 -14.38 -2.04
CA MET A 45 -8.66 -14.71 -3.48
C MET A 45 -10.02 -14.68 -4.21
N SER A 46 -11.08 -14.11 -3.60
CA SER A 46 -12.40 -14.01 -4.24
C SER A 46 -12.55 -12.86 -5.25
N LEU A 47 -11.63 -11.88 -5.23
CA LEU A 47 -11.68 -10.70 -6.08
C LEU A 47 -11.10 -10.98 -7.48
N SER A 48 -11.69 -10.37 -8.51
CA SER A 48 -11.11 -10.40 -9.87
C SER A 48 -9.84 -9.54 -9.95
N ASN A 49 -9.04 -9.69 -11.02
CA ASN A 49 -7.86 -8.84 -11.22
C ASN A 49 -8.22 -7.35 -11.23
N ASP A 50 -9.33 -6.99 -11.89
CA ASP A 50 -9.78 -5.60 -12.01
C ASP A 50 -10.22 -5.04 -10.66
N ASP A 51 -10.92 -5.84 -9.85
CA ASP A 51 -11.28 -5.47 -8.48
C ASP A 51 -10.04 -5.22 -7.61
N VAL A 52 -9.02 -6.07 -7.70
CA VAL A 52 -7.78 -5.90 -6.95
C VAL A 52 -7.07 -4.61 -7.36
N TYR A 53 -6.98 -4.30 -8.67
CA TYR A 53 -6.40 -3.03 -9.13
C TYR A 53 -7.21 -1.83 -8.66
N ALA A 54 -8.55 -1.89 -8.74
CA ALA A 54 -9.42 -0.81 -8.30
C ALA A 54 -9.30 -0.53 -6.80
N VAL A 55 -9.32 -1.58 -5.96
CA VAL A 55 -9.13 -1.45 -4.51
C VAL A 55 -7.74 -0.91 -4.19
N THR A 56 -6.71 -1.38 -4.89
CA THR A 56 -5.34 -0.88 -4.73
C THR A 56 -5.24 0.61 -5.10
N ALA A 57 -5.81 1.01 -6.24
CA ALA A 57 -5.86 2.42 -6.67
C ALA A 57 -6.57 3.31 -5.65
N TYR A 58 -7.72 2.85 -5.15
CA TYR A 58 -8.48 3.54 -4.11
C TYR A 58 -7.65 3.73 -2.83
N MET A 59 -6.99 2.67 -2.36
CA MET A 59 -6.13 2.73 -1.17
C MET A 59 -4.95 3.69 -1.32
N LEU A 60 -4.35 3.77 -2.51
CA LEU A 60 -3.31 4.74 -2.82
C LEU A 60 -3.87 6.17 -2.86
N ASN A 61 -5.07 6.36 -3.39
CA ASN A 61 -5.72 7.66 -3.48
C ASN A 61 -6.10 8.23 -2.11
N ILE A 62 -6.74 7.44 -1.25
CA ILE A 62 -7.11 7.90 0.11
C ILE A 62 -5.88 8.16 0.99
N ASN A 63 -4.73 7.59 0.63
CA ASN A 63 -3.43 7.91 1.22
C ASN A 63 -2.74 9.12 0.56
N GLY A 64 -3.37 9.77 -0.42
CA GLY A 64 -2.83 10.92 -1.15
C GLY A 64 -1.53 10.59 -1.90
N ILE A 65 -1.40 9.38 -2.44
CA ILE A 65 -0.23 8.92 -3.20
C ILE A 65 -0.49 9.08 -4.71
N VAL A 66 -1.73 8.85 -5.14
CA VAL A 66 -2.15 9.01 -6.53
C VAL A 66 -3.42 9.87 -6.64
N PRO A 67 -3.61 10.63 -7.73
CA PRO A 67 -4.87 11.30 -8.06
C PRO A 67 -6.08 10.36 -8.11
N ALA A 68 -7.29 10.90 -7.97
CA ALA A 68 -8.53 10.11 -7.93
C ALA A 68 -8.91 9.49 -9.28
N ASP A 69 -8.42 10.08 -10.38
CA ASP A 69 -8.61 9.62 -11.77
C ASP A 69 -7.50 8.66 -12.24
N SER A 70 -6.59 8.27 -11.34
CA SER A 70 -5.48 7.38 -11.69
C SER A 70 -5.94 5.95 -11.95
N VAL A 71 -5.59 5.42 -13.12
CA VAL A 71 -5.87 4.02 -13.50
C VAL A 71 -4.66 3.13 -13.20
N MET A 72 -4.85 2.17 -12.30
CA MET A 72 -3.82 1.19 -11.95
C MET A 72 -3.94 -0.09 -12.79
N ASN A 73 -2.82 -0.56 -13.33
CA ASN A 73 -2.69 -1.83 -14.03
C ASN A 73 -1.27 -2.40 -13.85
N ALA A 74 -0.96 -3.49 -14.56
CA ALA A 74 0.33 -4.18 -14.46
C ALA A 74 1.53 -3.29 -14.83
N GLN A 75 1.31 -2.24 -15.63
CA GLN A 75 2.33 -1.31 -16.11
C GLN A 75 2.42 -0.07 -15.22
N SER A 76 1.29 0.50 -14.78
CA SER A 76 1.26 1.74 -14.01
C SER A 76 1.49 1.53 -12.51
N LEU A 77 1.01 0.43 -11.92
CA LEU A 77 1.17 0.17 -10.49
C LEU A 77 2.64 0.07 -10.04
N PRO A 78 3.56 -0.62 -10.76
CA PRO A 78 4.97 -0.68 -10.36
C PRO A 78 5.69 0.68 -10.40
N GLN A 79 5.15 1.65 -11.14
CA GLN A 79 5.71 3.01 -11.26
C GLN A 79 5.34 3.91 -10.09
N VAL A 80 4.42 3.49 -9.22
CA VAL A 80 4.02 4.28 -8.05
C VAL A 80 5.20 4.42 -7.07
N ASN A 81 5.60 5.66 -6.82
CA ASN A 81 6.63 5.99 -5.84
C ASN A 81 5.99 6.17 -4.45
N MET A 82 6.18 5.17 -3.58
CA MET A 82 5.67 5.22 -2.21
C MET A 82 6.50 6.19 -1.35
N PRO A 83 5.89 6.90 -0.38
CA PRO A 83 6.61 7.87 0.45
C PRO A 83 7.81 7.27 1.21
N ASN A 84 7.72 6.00 1.63
CA ASN A 84 8.76 5.31 2.39
C ASN A 84 9.63 4.36 1.54
N ARG A 85 9.74 4.62 0.22
CA ARG A 85 10.50 3.76 -0.73
C ARG A 85 11.95 3.52 -0.28
N GLY A 86 12.59 4.53 0.32
CA GLY A 86 13.97 4.47 0.83
C GLY A 86 14.10 4.21 2.34
N GLY A 87 13.01 3.92 3.04
CA GLY A 87 13.00 3.80 4.51
C GLY A 87 13.44 2.44 5.05
N PHE A 88 13.87 1.51 4.20
CA PHE A 88 14.25 0.16 4.59
C PHE A 88 15.72 -0.08 4.24
N VAL A 89 16.42 -0.77 5.15
CA VAL A 89 17.82 -1.15 4.98
C VAL A 89 17.94 -2.67 4.86
N ASP A 90 18.76 -3.11 3.91
CA ASP A 90 19.08 -4.53 3.74
C ASP A 90 20.17 -4.91 4.74
N VAL A 91 19.80 -5.70 5.75
CA VAL A 91 20.72 -6.16 6.80
C VAL A 91 21.68 -7.24 6.32
N SER A 92 21.40 -7.90 5.18
CA SER A 92 22.30 -8.91 4.61
C SER A 92 23.53 -8.33 3.92
N ARG A 93 23.53 -7.01 3.67
CA ARG A 93 24.67 -6.26 3.10
C ARG A 93 25.65 -5.74 4.15
N LYS A 94 25.48 -6.14 5.41
CA LYS A 94 26.43 -5.92 6.51
C LYS A 94 27.07 -7.25 6.89
#